data_AF-A0A520VSK5-F1
#
_entry.id   AF-A0A520VSK5-F1
#
_cell.length_a   1.000
_cell.length_b   1.000
_cell.length_c   1.000
_cell.angle_alpha   90.00
_cell.angle_beta   90.00
_cell.angle_gamma   90.00
#
_symmetry.space_group_name_H-M   'P 1'
#
loop_
_entity.id
_entity.type
_entity.pdbx_description
1 polymer ?
#
loop_
_entity_poly.entity_id
_entity_poly.type
_entity_poly.pdbx_seq_one_letter_code
_entity_poly.pdbx_strand_id
1 'polypeptide(L)'
;MSTYNDKNLKLNNIALTQFEMAREIPAALDLFAKKPQSLDMQTRMLILKVNAAIHNLKSKNKLTLAVGIDFLSFLNPMIAFLHGDKKDRLETLSLSPQEHLKETKLQKELDLLIDKANIFSSDIEVISNAIKKDSLLIAILNATSINPARECIDAFSTGKEGLLLIHNYSIEQSPSHHLYAVERGLRILENPDGSGECYSL
;
A
#
# COMPACT_ATOMS: atom_id res chain seq x y z
N MET A 1 25.46 0.15 0.28
CA MET A 1 25.46 -0.79 1.43
C MET A 1 25.98 -0.04 2.64
N SER A 2 25.13 0.23 3.63
CA SER A 2 25.50 0.99 4.83
C SER A 2 26.33 0.11 5.77
N THR A 3 27.44 0.66 6.25
CA THR A 3 28.35 0.00 7.19
C THR A 3 28.46 0.89 8.43
N TYR A 4 28.20 0.34 9.62
CA TYR A 4 28.46 1.04 10.87
C TYR A 4 29.77 0.52 11.47
N ASN A 5 30.64 1.42 11.91
CA ASN A 5 31.89 1.06 12.53
C ASN A 5 32.24 2.03 13.65
N ASP A 6 32.50 1.50 14.84
CA ASP A 6 33.10 2.23 15.96
C ASP A 6 34.30 1.45 16.53
N LYS A 7 34.88 1.97 17.63
CA LYS A 7 36.07 1.39 18.27
C LYS A 7 35.88 -0.04 18.80
N ASN A 8 34.63 -0.48 18.99
CA ASN A 8 34.27 -1.74 19.62
C ASN A 8 33.45 -2.67 18.71
N LEU A 9 32.83 -2.15 17.64
CA LEU A 9 31.90 -2.91 16.82
C LEU A 9 31.96 -2.50 15.35
N LYS A 10 32.02 -3.49 14.47
CA LYS A 10 31.90 -3.31 13.02
C LYS A 10 30.74 -4.15 12.51
N LEU A 11 29.69 -3.48 12.03
CA LEU A 11 28.52 -4.12 11.42
C LEU A 11 28.57 -3.93 9.92
N ASN A 12 28.83 -5.04 9.22
CA ASN A 12 28.73 -5.13 7.78
C ASN A 12 27.34 -5.68 7.42
N ASN A 13 26.76 -5.23 6.31
CA ASN A 13 25.42 -5.62 5.89
C ASN A 13 24.39 -5.40 7.00
N ILE A 14 24.24 -4.14 7.44
CA ILE A 14 23.07 -3.75 8.23
C ILE A 14 21.85 -3.81 7.29
N ALA A 15 21.43 -5.03 6.96
CA ALA A 15 20.03 -5.29 6.72
C ALA A 15 19.39 -4.94 8.06
N LEU A 16 18.51 -3.93 8.06
CA LEU A 16 17.58 -3.71 9.16
C LEU A 16 17.10 -5.09 9.61
N THR A 17 17.44 -5.42 10.86
CA THR A 17 17.24 -6.72 11.50
C THR A 17 15.91 -7.34 11.08
N GLN A 18 15.95 -8.64 10.75
CA GLN A 18 14.77 -9.43 10.37
C GLN A 18 13.57 -9.06 11.24
N PHE A 19 12.61 -8.44 10.56
CA PHE A 19 11.46 -7.79 11.12
C PHE A 19 10.39 -8.86 11.51
N GLU A 20 10.04 -8.95 12.81
CA GLU A 20 8.92 -9.69 13.41
C GLU A 20 7.54 -9.01 13.12
N MET A 21 6.98 -9.34 11.95
CA MET A 21 5.90 -8.61 11.25
C MET A 21 4.62 -8.24 12.00
N ALA A 22 4.23 -8.95 13.06
CA ALA A 22 3.01 -8.62 13.82
C ALA A 22 3.24 -7.48 14.82
N ARG A 23 4.47 -7.32 15.33
CA ARG A 23 4.84 -6.24 16.25
C ARG A 23 5.25 -4.96 15.52
N GLU A 24 5.58 -5.07 14.24
CA GLU A 24 6.13 -3.97 13.47
C GLU A 24 5.16 -3.03 12.85
N ILE A 25 3.95 -3.48 12.49
CA ILE A 25 2.96 -2.55 11.96
C ILE A 25 2.63 -1.48 13.01
N PRO A 26 2.32 -1.82 14.28
CA PRO A 26 2.15 -0.79 15.32
C PRO A 26 3.35 0.15 15.47
N ALA A 27 4.57 -0.38 15.53
CA ALA A 27 5.78 0.44 15.68
C ALA A 27 6.07 1.32 14.44
N ALA A 28 5.82 0.79 13.24
CA ALA A 28 5.97 1.52 11.98
C ALA A 28 4.91 2.62 11.86
N LEU A 29 3.67 2.38 12.29
CA LEU A 29 2.65 3.42 12.37
C LEU A 29 3.10 4.56 13.28
N ASP A 30 3.66 4.26 14.46
CA ASP A 30 4.16 5.29 15.38
C ASP A 30 5.39 6.07 14.84
N LEU A 31 6.13 5.45 13.93
CA LEU A 31 7.32 6.01 13.30
C LEU A 31 6.99 6.89 12.09
N PHE A 32 6.00 6.50 11.29
CA PHE A 32 5.68 7.13 10.00
C PHE A 32 4.40 7.95 10.00
N ALA A 33 3.33 7.53 10.70
CA ALA A 33 2.10 8.30 10.72
C ALA A 33 2.28 9.55 11.61
N LYS A 34 1.82 10.70 11.13
CA LYS A 34 1.85 11.96 11.91
C LYS A 34 0.91 11.92 13.13
N LYS A 35 -0.21 11.20 13.00
CA LYS A 35 -1.22 10.99 14.05
C LYS A 35 -1.64 9.50 14.10
N PRO A 36 -0.78 8.58 14.56
CA PRO A 36 -1.10 7.14 14.56
C PRO A 36 -2.38 6.82 15.36
N GLN A 37 -2.67 7.58 16.41
CA GLN A 37 -3.86 7.44 17.25
C GLN A 37 -5.18 7.80 16.53
N SER A 38 -5.15 8.53 15.41
CA SER A 38 -6.35 8.81 14.64
C SER A 38 -6.66 7.75 13.59
N LEU A 39 -5.79 6.75 13.43
CA LEU A 39 -6.03 5.61 12.54
C LEU A 39 -6.97 4.64 13.26
N ASP A 40 -8.16 4.49 12.70
CA ASP A 40 -9.18 3.57 13.21
C ASP A 40 -8.83 2.09 12.94
N MET A 41 -9.69 1.19 13.41
CA MET A 41 -9.48 -0.25 13.27
C MET A 41 -9.45 -0.68 11.81
N GLN A 42 -10.34 -0.13 10.97
CA GLN A 42 -10.41 -0.45 9.55
C GLN A 42 -9.12 -0.07 8.85
N THR A 43 -8.62 1.15 9.08
CA THR A 43 -7.34 1.61 8.54
C THR A 43 -6.21 0.68 8.93
N ARG A 44 -6.10 0.35 10.22
CA ARG A 44 -5.04 -0.55 10.72
C ARG A 44 -5.14 -1.93 10.09
N MET A 45 -6.35 -2.45 9.88
CA MET A 45 -6.59 -3.73 9.23
C MET A 45 -6.18 -3.72 7.76
N LEU A 46 -6.51 -2.66 7.01
CA LEU A 46 -6.04 -2.48 5.63
C LEU A 46 -4.51 -2.50 5.54
N ILE A 47 -3.84 -1.79 6.44
CA ILE A 47 -2.37 -1.74 6.48
C ILE A 47 -1.78 -3.13 6.76
N LEU A 48 -2.36 -3.87 7.71
CA LEU A 48 -1.97 -5.25 8.00
C LEU A 48 -2.15 -6.17 6.79
N LYS A 49 -3.27 -6.04 6.07
CA LYS A 49 -3.57 -6.83 4.86
C LYS A 49 -2.58 -6.54 3.74
N VAL A 50 -2.25 -5.27 3.49
CA VAL A 50 -1.24 -4.85 2.51
C VAL A 50 0.11 -5.46 2.86
N ASN A 51 0.54 -5.34 4.12
CA ASN A 51 1.80 -5.92 4.57
C ASN A 51 1.82 -7.44 4.41
N ALA A 52 0.74 -8.12 4.78
CA ALA A 52 0.59 -9.56 4.62
C ALA A 52 0.63 -9.98 3.14
N ALA A 53 -0.03 -9.25 2.24
CA ALA A 53 -0.02 -9.50 0.81
C ALA A 53 1.39 -9.35 0.23
N ILE A 54 2.08 -8.23 0.51
CA ILE A 54 3.46 -7.98 0.05
C ILE A 54 4.44 -9.03 0.60
N HIS A 55 4.20 -9.53 1.82
CA HIS A 55 5.04 -10.58 2.37
C HIS A 55 4.79 -11.96 1.75
N ASN A 56 3.53 -12.35 1.58
CA ASN A 56 3.16 -13.73 1.27
C ASN A 56 3.06 -14.04 -0.23
N LEU A 57 2.86 -13.02 -1.08
CA LEU A 57 2.88 -13.17 -2.54
C LEU A 57 4.35 -13.33 -3.01
N LYS A 58 5.00 -14.43 -2.61
CA LYS A 58 6.44 -14.67 -2.80
C LYS A 58 6.81 -15.34 -4.14
N SER A 59 5.88 -15.97 -4.85
CA SER A 59 6.31 -17.07 -5.72
C SER A 59 6.72 -16.68 -7.14
N LYS A 60 6.13 -15.67 -7.82
CA LYS A 60 6.47 -15.40 -9.24
C LYS A 60 6.41 -13.97 -9.78
N ASN A 61 5.75 -13.00 -9.15
CA ASN A 61 5.38 -11.74 -9.82
C ASN A 61 6.02 -10.49 -9.18
N LYS A 62 6.38 -9.51 -10.02
CA LYS A 62 6.60 -8.13 -9.56
C LYS A 62 5.30 -7.65 -8.90
N LEU A 63 5.41 -6.83 -7.86
CA LEU A 63 4.30 -6.27 -7.11
C LEU A 63 4.25 -4.76 -7.33
N THR A 64 3.05 -4.24 -7.51
CA THR A 64 2.78 -2.81 -7.51
C THR A 64 1.78 -2.48 -6.44
N LEU A 65 2.18 -1.70 -5.45
CA LEU A 65 1.29 -1.11 -4.45
C LEU A 65 0.82 0.26 -4.95
N ALA A 66 -0.49 0.44 -5.08
CA ALA A 66 -1.11 1.69 -5.52
C ALA A 66 -1.95 2.27 -4.36
N VAL A 67 -1.49 3.38 -3.78
CA VAL A 67 -2.13 4.04 -2.64
C VAL A 67 -2.84 5.30 -3.12
N GLY A 68 -4.14 5.17 -3.42
CA GLY A 68 -5.02 6.26 -3.85
C GLY A 68 -5.77 6.94 -2.70
N ILE A 69 -5.34 6.76 -1.46
CA ILE A 69 -5.93 7.43 -0.29
C ILE A 69 -4.90 8.39 0.31
N ASP A 70 -5.25 9.67 0.36
CA ASP A 70 -4.33 10.74 0.77
C ASP A 70 -3.77 10.53 2.18
N PHE A 71 -4.63 10.28 3.17
CA PHE A 71 -4.18 10.07 4.55
C PHE A 71 -3.40 8.76 4.78
N LEU A 72 -3.37 7.85 3.80
CA LEU A 72 -2.56 6.61 3.81
C LEU A 72 -1.30 6.72 2.96
N SER A 73 -1.04 7.86 2.31
CA SER A 73 0.16 8.07 1.49
C SER A 73 1.48 7.83 2.24
N PHE A 74 1.49 7.98 3.58
CA PHE A 74 2.63 7.62 4.44
C PHE A 74 3.02 6.13 4.34
N LEU A 75 2.16 5.28 3.76
CA LEU A 75 2.50 3.89 3.47
C LEU A 75 3.66 3.76 2.49
N ASN A 76 3.89 4.72 1.59
CA ASN A 76 5.02 4.67 0.66
C ASN A 76 6.37 4.62 1.40
N PRO A 77 6.73 5.61 2.24
CA PRO A 77 7.94 5.52 3.08
C PRO A 77 7.93 4.33 4.05
N MET A 78 6.77 3.98 4.60
CA MET A 78 6.65 2.86 5.54
C MET A 78 7.00 1.51 4.87
N ILE A 79 6.50 1.28 3.66
CA ILE A 79 6.77 0.06 2.89
C ILE A 79 8.20 0.04 2.37
N ALA A 80 8.76 1.18 1.97
CA ALA A 80 10.18 1.29 1.64
C ALA A 80 11.10 0.91 2.82
N PHE A 81 10.68 1.24 4.05
CA PHE A 81 11.38 0.84 5.27
C PHE A 81 11.23 -0.65 5.58
N LEU A 82 10.00 -1.18 5.55
CA LEU A 82 9.70 -2.56 5.93
C LEU A 82 10.14 -3.59 4.89
N HIS A 83 10.10 -3.24 3.60
CA HIS A 83 10.34 -4.14 2.46
C HIS A 83 11.43 -3.59 1.52
N GLY A 84 12.38 -2.80 2.04
CA GLY A 84 13.47 -2.22 1.24
C GLY A 84 14.36 -3.27 0.55
N ASP A 85 14.39 -4.50 1.08
CA ASP A 85 15.04 -5.66 0.46
C ASP A 85 14.34 -6.14 -0.84
N LYS A 86 13.07 -5.75 -1.04
CA LYS A 86 12.25 -6.12 -2.21
C LYS A 86 12.17 -5.02 -3.27
N LYS A 87 12.96 -3.95 -3.19
CA LYS A 87 12.90 -2.80 -4.10
C LYS A 87 12.87 -3.14 -5.61
N ASP A 88 13.51 -4.24 -6.03
CA ASP A 88 13.57 -4.63 -7.45
C ASP A 88 12.28 -5.36 -7.91
N ARG A 89 11.43 -5.74 -6.96
CA ARG A 89 10.18 -6.49 -7.17
C ARG A 89 8.96 -5.81 -6.58
N LEU A 90 9.11 -4.69 -5.87
CA LEU A 90 8.02 -3.95 -5.25
C LEU A 90 8.15 -2.48 -5.63
N GLU A 91 7.18 -1.99 -6.38
CA GLU A 91 7.03 -0.59 -6.72
C GLU A 91 5.82 -0.02 -5.98
N THR A 92 5.96 1.15 -5.37
CA THR A 92 4.84 1.84 -4.70
C THR A 92 4.52 3.13 -5.42
N LEU A 93 3.28 3.26 -5.90
CA LEU A 93 2.70 4.47 -6.48
C LEU A 93 1.76 5.07 -5.45
N SER A 94 1.90 6.35 -5.13
CA SER A 94 1.09 6.98 -4.09
C SER A 94 0.82 8.45 -4.38
N LEU A 95 -0.11 9.02 -3.61
CA LEU A 95 -0.19 10.46 -3.41
C LEU A 95 1.01 10.97 -2.58
N SER A 96 1.15 12.29 -2.48
CA SER A 96 2.23 12.91 -1.70
C SER A 96 2.09 12.62 -0.20
N PRO A 97 3.11 12.04 0.47
CA PRO A 97 3.02 11.70 1.88
C PRO A 97 3.18 12.88 2.84
N GLN A 98 3.56 14.06 2.36
CA GLN A 98 4.09 15.15 3.20
C GLN A 98 3.15 15.61 4.32
N GLU A 99 1.84 15.66 4.08
CA GLU A 99 0.89 16.16 5.07
C GLU A 99 0.65 15.17 6.24
N HIS A 100 0.77 13.87 5.95
CA HIS A 100 0.40 12.76 6.84
C HIS A 100 1.60 11.99 7.39
N LEU A 101 2.79 12.28 6.89
CA LEU A 101 4.05 11.70 7.32
C LEU A 101 4.64 12.45 8.51
N LYS A 102 5.16 11.68 9.47
CA LYS A 102 5.88 12.20 10.63
C LYS A 102 7.30 12.56 10.24
N GLU A 103 7.69 13.82 10.48
CA GLU A 103 9.05 14.27 10.23
C GLU A 103 10.03 13.67 11.25
N THR A 104 10.90 12.78 10.78
CA THR A 104 11.96 12.17 11.58
C THR A 104 13.28 12.16 10.81
N LYS A 105 14.40 11.95 11.51
CA LYS A 105 15.70 11.80 10.83
C LYS A 105 15.70 10.60 9.87
N LEU A 106 15.08 9.50 10.29
CA LEU A 106 14.92 8.30 9.47
C LEU A 106 14.10 8.59 8.21
N GLN A 107 13.02 9.36 8.32
CA GLN A 107 12.20 9.72 7.17
C GLN A 107 13.00 10.48 6.11
N LYS A 108 13.86 11.42 6.50
CA LYS A 108 14.72 12.15 5.55
C LYS A 108 15.70 11.24 4.80
N GLU A 109 16.16 10.16 5.42
CA GLU A 109 17.00 9.16 4.76
C GLU A 109 16.19 8.28 3.80
N LEU A 110 14.95 7.93 4.17
CA LEU A 110 14.05 7.14 3.34
C LEU A 110 13.47 7.91 2.15
N ASP A 111 13.30 9.22 2.25
CA ASP A 111 12.90 10.09 1.14
C ASP A 111 13.87 9.99 -0.05
N LEU A 112 15.14 9.65 0.20
CA LEU A 112 16.14 9.42 -0.85
C LEU A 112 15.93 8.09 -1.59
N LEU A 113 15.19 7.15 -0.99
CA LEU A 113 14.86 5.84 -1.55
C LEU A 113 13.51 5.83 -2.27
N ILE A 114 12.68 6.84 -2.06
CA ILE A 114 11.38 6.97 -2.73
C ILE A 114 11.60 7.60 -4.11
N ASP A 115 11.12 6.92 -5.14
CA ASP A 115 11.11 7.48 -6.48
C ASP A 115 10.01 8.55 -6.60
N LYS A 116 10.43 9.80 -6.79
CA LYS A 116 9.51 10.94 -6.98
C LYS A 116 8.65 10.80 -8.23
N ALA A 117 9.08 10.01 -9.23
CA ALA A 117 8.26 9.72 -10.41
C ALA A 117 7.02 8.87 -10.09
N ASN A 118 6.99 8.21 -8.93
CA ASN A 118 5.87 7.40 -8.47
C ASN A 118 4.95 8.15 -7.49
N ILE A 119 5.13 9.47 -7.35
CA ILE A 119 4.24 10.34 -6.57
C ILE A 119 3.33 11.10 -7.53
N PHE A 120 2.02 10.90 -7.38
CA PHE A 120 1.00 11.45 -8.27
C PHE A 120 0.11 12.47 -7.55
N SER A 121 -0.67 13.22 -8.33
CA SER A 121 -1.53 14.29 -7.82
C SER A 121 -2.96 13.85 -7.51
N SER A 122 -3.39 12.70 -8.07
CA SER A 122 -4.74 12.16 -7.89
C SER A 122 -4.73 10.62 -7.84
N ASP A 123 -5.77 10.06 -7.23
CA ASP A 123 -6.01 8.62 -7.15
C ASP A 123 -6.24 7.98 -8.55
N ILE A 124 -6.87 8.72 -9.47
CA ILE A 124 -7.00 8.34 -10.88
C ILE A 124 -5.61 8.12 -11.49
N GLU A 125 -4.70 9.09 -11.36
CA GLU A 125 -3.34 8.96 -11.90
C GLU A 125 -2.58 7.78 -11.28
N VAL A 126 -2.72 7.56 -9.96
CA VAL A 126 -2.12 6.42 -9.26
C VAL A 126 -2.59 5.10 -9.90
N ILE A 127 -3.90 4.93 -10.07
CA ILE A 127 -4.47 3.68 -10.60
C ILE A 127 -4.18 3.49 -12.09
N SER A 128 -4.38 4.52 -12.92
CA SER A 128 -4.15 4.40 -14.37
C SER A 128 -2.68 4.11 -14.70
N ASN A 129 -1.73 4.54 -13.86
CA ASN A 129 -0.32 4.16 -14.01
C ASN A 129 -0.03 2.76 -13.45
N ALA A 130 -0.66 2.38 -12.34
CA ALA A 130 -0.45 1.07 -11.73
C ALA A 130 -0.97 -0.09 -12.61
N ILE A 131 -2.11 0.09 -13.28
CA ILE A 131 -2.70 -0.94 -14.16
C ILE A 131 -1.78 -1.26 -15.36
N LYS A 132 -1.06 -0.26 -15.87
CA LYS A 132 -0.13 -0.41 -17.02
C LYS A 132 1.13 -1.19 -16.69
N LYS A 133 1.45 -1.40 -15.40
CA LYS A 133 2.64 -2.14 -14.98
C LYS A 133 2.43 -3.63 -15.19
N ASP A 134 3.46 -4.37 -15.57
CA ASP A 134 3.44 -5.83 -15.65
C ASP A 134 3.82 -6.45 -14.29
N SER A 135 2.87 -6.36 -13.36
CA SER A 135 3.02 -6.71 -11.95
C SER A 135 1.66 -7.04 -11.33
N LEU A 136 1.61 -7.84 -10.27
CA LEU A 136 0.38 -8.01 -9.49
C LEU A 136 0.08 -6.69 -8.75
N LEU A 137 -1.15 -6.20 -8.91
CA LEU A 137 -1.59 -4.90 -8.38
C LEU A 137 -2.21 -5.06 -7.00
N ILE A 138 -1.72 -4.33 -5.99
CA ILE A 138 -2.41 -4.13 -4.71
C ILE A 138 -2.88 -2.68 -4.69
N ALA A 139 -4.17 -2.43 -4.84
CA ALA A 139 -4.76 -1.09 -4.86
C ALA A 139 -5.49 -0.79 -3.54
N ILE A 140 -5.29 0.40 -2.99
CA ILE A 140 -6.03 0.91 -1.82
C ILE A 140 -6.75 2.19 -2.25
N LEU A 141 -8.08 2.17 -2.18
CA LEU A 141 -8.96 3.25 -2.62
C LEU A 141 -10.02 3.57 -1.58
N ASN A 142 -10.53 4.80 -1.58
CA ASN A 142 -11.71 5.14 -0.79
C ASN A 142 -12.98 4.69 -1.52
N ALA A 143 -14.05 4.38 -0.79
CA ALA A 143 -15.38 4.10 -1.36
C ALA A 143 -15.95 5.26 -2.20
N THR A 144 -15.43 6.47 -2.03
CA THR A 144 -15.76 7.64 -2.88
C THR A 144 -14.98 7.70 -4.20
N SER A 145 -13.88 6.93 -4.32
CA SER A 145 -13.04 6.84 -5.52
C SER A 145 -13.66 5.94 -6.60
N ILE A 146 -14.85 6.31 -7.10
CA ILE A 146 -15.67 5.46 -7.96
C ILE A 146 -14.97 5.08 -9.27
N ASN A 147 -14.44 6.07 -10.00
CA ASN A 147 -13.81 5.81 -11.30
C ASN A 147 -12.51 4.99 -11.17
N PRO A 148 -11.58 5.33 -10.26
CA PRO A 148 -10.40 4.48 -10.01
C PRO A 148 -10.76 3.04 -9.62
N ALA A 149 -11.79 2.85 -8.77
CA ALA A 149 -12.21 1.51 -8.38
C ALA A 149 -12.77 0.72 -9.57
N ARG A 150 -13.56 1.37 -10.44
CA ARG A 150 -14.07 0.76 -11.67
C ARG A 150 -12.95 0.39 -12.64
N GLU A 151 -11.94 1.24 -12.83
CA GLU A 151 -10.76 0.93 -13.64
C GLU A 151 -10.02 -0.32 -13.12
N CYS A 152 -9.86 -0.46 -11.80
CA CYS A 152 -9.29 -1.68 -11.22
C CYS A 152 -10.15 -2.92 -11.53
N ILE A 153 -11.47 -2.81 -11.38
CA ILE A 153 -12.41 -3.92 -11.65
C ILE A 153 -12.39 -4.31 -13.13
N ASP A 154 -12.37 -3.34 -14.05
CA ASP A 154 -12.20 -3.58 -15.49
C ASP A 154 -10.89 -4.33 -15.78
N ALA A 155 -9.77 -3.84 -15.23
CA ALA A 155 -8.48 -4.49 -15.40
C ALA A 155 -8.49 -5.94 -14.88
N PHE A 156 -9.05 -6.16 -13.69
CA PHE A 156 -9.15 -7.51 -13.10
C PHE A 156 -10.01 -8.44 -13.96
N SER A 157 -11.12 -7.95 -14.50
CA SER A 157 -12.01 -8.73 -15.38
C SER A 157 -11.37 -9.15 -16.70
N THR A 158 -10.30 -8.44 -17.11
CA THR A 158 -9.55 -8.71 -18.34
C THR A 158 -8.27 -9.52 -18.11
N GLY A 159 -8.08 -10.06 -16.89
CA GLY A 159 -6.98 -10.98 -16.56
C GLY A 159 -5.82 -10.35 -15.79
N LYS A 160 -5.95 -9.08 -15.36
CA LYS A 160 -4.97 -8.48 -14.45
C LYS A 160 -5.06 -9.14 -13.07
N GLU A 161 -3.94 -9.69 -12.60
CA GLU A 161 -3.85 -10.20 -11.22
C GLU A 161 -3.72 -9.03 -10.22
N GLY A 162 -4.46 -9.12 -9.12
CA GLY A 162 -4.41 -8.14 -8.07
C GLY A 162 -5.42 -8.30 -6.94
N LEU A 163 -5.28 -7.38 -5.99
CA LEU A 163 -6.10 -7.17 -4.82
C LEU A 163 -6.52 -5.70 -4.78
N LEU A 164 -7.81 -5.44 -4.82
CA LEU A 164 -8.39 -4.12 -4.61
C LEU A 164 -8.98 -4.07 -3.19
N LEU A 165 -8.49 -3.14 -2.38
CA LEU A 165 -8.95 -2.85 -1.03
C LEU A 165 -9.67 -1.49 -1.02
N ILE A 166 -10.91 -1.47 -0.54
CA ILE A 166 -11.78 -0.30 -0.52
C ILE A 166 -12.07 0.11 0.92
N HIS A 167 -11.59 1.28 1.32
CA HIS A 167 -11.84 1.90 2.62
C HIS A 167 -13.25 2.51 2.68
N ASN A 168 -13.91 2.45 3.83
CA ASN A 168 -15.29 2.91 4.08
C ASN A 168 -16.36 2.30 3.15
N TYR A 169 -16.14 1.07 2.66
CA TYR A 169 -17.02 0.44 1.67
C TYR A 169 -18.49 0.34 2.10
N SER A 170 -18.76 -0.07 3.34
CA SER A 170 -20.12 -0.22 3.86
C SER A 170 -20.64 0.98 4.66
N ILE A 171 -19.78 1.97 4.90
CA ILE A 171 -20.09 3.16 5.69
C ILE A 171 -20.62 4.27 4.77
N GLU A 172 -19.96 4.48 3.63
CA GLU A 172 -20.45 5.41 2.63
C GLU A 172 -21.65 4.80 1.90
N GLN A 173 -22.66 5.62 1.59
CA GLN A 173 -23.72 5.24 0.64
C GLN A 173 -23.10 5.18 -0.76
N SER A 174 -22.23 4.20 -1.02
CA SER A 174 -21.56 4.03 -2.29
C SER A 174 -22.49 3.27 -3.24
N PRO A 175 -23.07 3.91 -4.28
CA PRO A 175 -23.86 3.19 -5.24
C PRO A 175 -22.89 2.49 -6.20
N SER A 176 -23.18 1.24 -6.55
CA SER A 176 -22.72 0.54 -7.76
C SER A 176 -21.37 -0.18 -7.80
N HIS A 177 -20.44 -0.09 -6.84
CA HIS A 177 -19.21 -0.90 -6.93
C HIS A 177 -19.51 -2.41 -6.98
N HIS A 178 -20.41 -2.87 -6.11
CA HIS A 178 -20.83 -4.27 -6.06
C HIS A 178 -21.47 -4.71 -7.39
N LEU A 179 -22.48 -3.98 -7.86
CA LEU A 179 -23.18 -4.29 -9.11
C LEU A 179 -22.24 -4.28 -10.31
N TYR A 180 -21.38 -3.27 -10.40
CA TYR A 180 -20.41 -3.13 -11.48
C TYR A 180 -19.39 -4.28 -11.51
N ALA A 181 -18.94 -4.76 -10.35
CA ALA A 181 -18.08 -5.94 -10.25
C ALA A 181 -18.80 -7.22 -10.68
N VAL A 182 -20.05 -7.41 -10.24
CA VAL A 182 -20.86 -8.58 -10.59
C VAL A 182 -21.10 -8.66 -12.10
N GLU A 183 -21.39 -7.54 -12.76
CA GLU A 183 -21.55 -7.45 -14.22
C GLU A 183 -20.29 -7.88 -14.99
N ARG A 184 -19.13 -7.87 -14.33
CA ARG A 184 -17.82 -8.28 -14.87
C ARG A 184 -17.35 -9.64 -14.39
N GLY A 185 -18.22 -10.40 -13.73
CA GLY A 185 -17.88 -11.72 -13.20
C GLY A 185 -16.99 -11.69 -11.96
N LEU A 186 -16.81 -10.53 -11.32
CA LEU A 186 -16.05 -10.34 -10.09
C LEU A 186 -16.98 -10.20 -8.89
N ARG A 187 -16.41 -10.28 -7.69
CA ARG A 187 -17.15 -10.08 -6.43
C ARG A 187 -16.36 -9.15 -5.53
N ILE A 188 -17.08 -8.21 -4.93
CA ILE A 188 -16.57 -7.42 -3.80
C ILE A 188 -17.11 -8.05 -2.52
N LEU A 189 -16.20 -8.46 -1.65
CA LEU A 189 -16.47 -8.99 -0.32
C LEU A 189 -16.46 -7.84 0.67
N GLU A 190 -17.55 -7.67 1.41
CA GLU A 190 -17.60 -6.76 2.54
C GLU A 190 -17.04 -7.46 3.78
N ASN A 191 -16.13 -6.79 4.48
CA ASN A 191 -15.50 -7.29 5.68
C ASN A 191 -16.18 -6.78 6.97
N PRO A 192 -15.98 -7.47 8.11
CA PRO A 192 -16.55 -7.06 9.39
C PRO A 192 -16.11 -5.67 9.88
N ASP A 193 -14.98 -5.16 9.38
CA ASP A 193 -14.48 -3.81 9.67
C ASP A 193 -15.10 -2.74 8.76
N GLY A 194 -16.01 -3.13 7.86
CA GLY A 194 -16.69 -2.27 6.88
C GLY A 194 -15.86 -1.94 5.63
N SER A 195 -14.70 -2.57 5.46
CA SER A 195 -13.90 -2.46 4.23
C SER A 195 -14.44 -3.39 3.14
N GLY A 196 -14.14 -3.09 1.88
CA GLY A 196 -14.50 -3.91 0.71
C GLY A 196 -13.26 -4.49 0.06
N GLU A 197 -13.36 -5.71 -0.47
CA GLU A 197 -12.22 -6.39 -1.12
C GLU A 197 -12.63 -7.08 -2.42
N CYS A 198 -11.85 -6.89 -3.47
CA CYS A 198 -11.99 -7.62 -4.72
C CYS A 198 -10.67 -8.31 -5.07
N TYR A 199 -10.74 -9.60 -5.41
CA TYR A 199 -9.59 -10.43 -5.73
C TYR A 199 -9.65 -10.89 -7.19
N SER A 200 -8.50 -10.88 -7.85
CA SER A 200 -8.25 -11.51 -9.14
C SER A 200 -6.87 -12.15 -9.06
N LEU A 201 -6.82 -13.48 -8.89
CA LEU A 201 -5.58 -14.22 -8.63
C LEU A 201 -5.46 -15.43 -9.54
#